data_AF-A0AAE1YR93-F1
#
_entry.id   AF-A0AAE1YR93-F1
#
_cell.length_a   1.000
_cell.length_b   1.000
_cell.length_c   1.000
_cell.angle_alpha   90.00
_cell.angle_beta   90.00
_cell.angle_gamma   90.00
#
_symmetry.space_group_name_H-M   'P 1'
#
loop_
_entity.id
_entity.type
_entity.pdbx_description
1 polymer ?
#
loop_
_entity_poly.entity_id
_entity_poly.type
_entity_poly.pdbx_seq_one_letter_code
_entity_poly.pdbx_strand_id
1 'polypeptide(L)'
;MLSSQKLVAFALPVGLTVLKLVPSVGSSQERRTMESVVQSSNKYKITPQLLFEIKLHGFLLWAAVGFLMPVAILIKRMSIREVSGTRLRIIFYIHAITQVLAVLLATAGAVMSIKYFDNSFSNDHQRIGLAFYIVMWLQALTGILRPHRGSKGRTIWFVFHWLVGISVCLLGVINIYTGLQAYHERTSKNVRVWTIIFTLQISLILLFYILQEKWNYIQKQGAVLGNKPVQPTDQEMSPRCPEKAAASEPC
;
A
#
# COMPACT_ATOMS: atom_id res chain seq x y z
N MET A 1 6.17 -21.96 16.01
CA MET A 1 6.69 -20.77 15.32
C MET A 1 6.78 -21.09 13.83
N LEU A 2 5.87 -20.58 13.01
CA LEU A 2 5.95 -20.73 11.54
C LEU A 2 6.88 -19.63 11.01
N SER A 3 7.99 -20.02 10.38
CA SER A 3 8.99 -19.10 9.82
C SER A 3 8.38 -18.21 8.73
N SER A 4 8.61 -16.90 8.86
CA SER A 4 8.16 -15.83 7.96
C SER A 4 8.52 -16.05 6.48
N GLN A 5 9.46 -16.95 6.20
CA GLN A 5 9.85 -17.34 4.84
C GLN A 5 8.75 -18.10 4.08
N LYS A 6 7.86 -18.83 4.76
CA LYS A 6 6.79 -19.59 4.08
C LYS A 6 5.59 -18.73 3.64
N LEU A 7 5.39 -17.55 4.25
CA LEU A 7 4.33 -16.61 3.88
C LEU A 7 4.68 -15.79 2.63
N VAL A 8 5.97 -15.49 2.42
CA VAL A 8 6.44 -14.77 1.22
C VAL A 8 6.33 -15.66 -0.04
N ALA A 9 6.54 -16.97 0.11
CA ALA A 9 6.41 -17.94 -0.98
C ALA A 9 4.97 -18.10 -1.51
N PHE A 10 3.95 -17.76 -0.71
CA PHE A 10 2.54 -17.80 -1.13
C PHE A 10 2.03 -16.49 -1.74
N ALA A 11 2.72 -15.37 -1.54
CA ALA A 11 2.29 -14.06 -2.04
C ALA A 11 2.73 -13.80 -3.50
N LEU A 12 3.84 -14.43 -3.93
CA LEU A 12 4.39 -14.25 -5.28
C LEU A 12 3.60 -14.95 -6.41
N PRO A 13 2.93 -16.11 -6.23
CA PRO A 13 2.16 -16.74 -7.31
C PRO A 13 0.78 -16.09 -7.51
N VAL A 14 0.21 -15.46 -6.48
CA VAL A 14 -1.13 -14.86 -6.54
C VAL A 14 -1.13 -13.53 -7.31
N GLY A 15 -0.01 -12.79 -7.29
CA GLY A 15 0.14 -11.56 -8.09
C GLY A 15 0.21 -11.81 -9.60
N LEU A 16 0.70 -12.99 -10.02
CA LEU A 16 0.89 -13.32 -11.44
C LEU A 16 -0.36 -13.94 -12.08
N THR A 17 -1.26 -14.53 -11.29
CA THR A 17 -2.55 -15.07 -11.79
C THR A 17 -3.60 -13.99 -12.01
N VAL A 18 -3.53 -12.85 -11.32
CA VAL A 18 -4.44 -11.70 -11.55
C VAL A 18 -4.14 -11.00 -12.88
N LEU A 19 -2.89 -11.08 -13.39
CA LEU A 19 -2.51 -10.49 -14.67
C LEU A 19 -3.00 -11.28 -15.90
N LYS A 20 -3.56 -12.49 -15.71
CA LYS A 20 -4.07 -13.33 -16.82
C LYS A 20 -5.59 -13.28 -17.04
N LEU A 21 -6.31 -12.41 -16.35
CA LEU A 21 -7.77 -12.26 -16.50
C LEU A 21 -8.20 -11.07 -17.36
N VAL A 22 -7.30 -10.49 -18.16
CA VAL A 22 -7.68 -9.55 -19.23
C VAL A 22 -8.16 -10.36 -20.43
N PRO A 23 -9.46 -10.36 -20.79
CA PRO A 23 -9.91 -11.03 -22.01
C PRO A 23 -9.35 -10.27 -23.21
N SER A 24 -8.57 -10.98 -24.01
CA SER A 24 -8.13 -10.57 -25.34
C SER A 24 -9.33 -10.33 -26.25
N VAL A 25 -9.33 -9.19 -26.92
CA VAL A 25 -10.35 -8.77 -27.89
C VAL A 25 -10.37 -9.72 -29.08
N GLY A 26 -11.50 -10.43 -29.23
CA GLY A 26 -11.86 -11.14 -30.45
C GLY A 26 -12.66 -10.24 -31.38
N SER A 27 -12.08 -9.97 -32.55
CA SER A 27 -12.69 -9.28 -33.69
C SER A 27 -14.01 -9.93 -34.12
N SER A 28 -15.09 -9.14 -34.17
CA SER A 28 -16.15 -9.26 -35.16
C SER A 28 -17.09 -8.07 -35.03
N GLN A 29 -17.22 -7.32 -36.12
CA GLN A 29 -18.48 -6.78 -36.67
C GLN A 29 -18.29 -5.37 -37.26
N GLU A 30 -17.47 -5.34 -38.30
CA GLU A 30 -17.40 -4.32 -39.34
C GLU A 30 -18.72 -4.31 -40.14
N ARG A 31 -19.83 -3.85 -39.52
CA ARG A 31 -21.13 -3.65 -40.22
C ARG A 31 -22.18 -2.80 -39.47
N ARG A 32 -21.78 -1.77 -38.72
CA ARG A 32 -22.73 -0.79 -38.10
C ARG A 32 -22.29 0.67 -38.22
N THR A 33 -21.51 1.02 -39.22
CA THR A 33 -20.84 2.32 -39.31
C THR A 33 -21.74 3.50 -39.74
N MET A 34 -23.01 3.27 -40.08
CA MET A 34 -23.92 4.36 -40.51
C MET A 34 -25.06 4.69 -39.55
N GLU A 35 -25.45 3.81 -38.62
CA GLU A 35 -26.47 4.14 -37.61
C GLU A 35 -25.87 4.72 -36.32
N SER A 36 -24.60 4.42 -36.02
CA SER A 36 -23.92 4.91 -34.81
C SER A 36 -23.56 6.40 -34.84
N VAL A 37 -23.50 7.02 -36.03
CA VAL A 37 -23.13 8.43 -36.18
C VAL A 37 -24.28 9.35 -35.75
N VAL A 38 -25.53 8.94 -35.94
CA VAL A 38 -26.71 9.75 -35.59
C VAL A 38 -27.04 9.64 -34.10
N GLN A 39 -26.78 8.48 -33.47
CA GLN A 39 -27.08 8.26 -32.05
C GLN A 39 -25.96 8.70 -31.08
N SER A 40 -24.77 9.05 -31.59
CA SER A 40 -23.66 9.60 -30.79
C SER A 40 -23.85 11.06 -30.34
N SER A 41 -24.91 11.72 -30.78
CA SER A 41 -25.22 13.11 -30.43
C SER A 41 -25.86 13.27 -29.04
N ASN A 42 -26.25 12.16 -28.39
CA ASN A 42 -26.77 12.15 -27.02
C ASN A 42 -25.72 11.72 -25.98
N LYS A 43 -24.45 12.09 -26.20
CA LYS A 43 -23.45 12.11 -25.12
C LYS A 43 -23.94 13.07 -24.05
N TYR A 44 -24.40 12.53 -22.91
CA TYR A 44 -24.79 13.27 -21.71
C TYR A 44 -23.86 14.47 -21.52
N LYS A 45 -24.36 15.68 -21.80
CA LYS A 45 -23.58 16.91 -21.69
C LYS A 45 -23.19 17.04 -20.21
N ILE A 46 -21.91 16.84 -19.89
CA ILE A 46 -21.44 16.89 -18.51
C ILE A 46 -21.65 18.30 -17.99
N THR A 47 -22.57 18.44 -17.04
CA THR A 47 -22.82 19.73 -16.39
C THR A 47 -21.63 20.09 -15.50
N PRO A 48 -21.36 21.39 -15.27
CA PRO A 48 -20.30 21.82 -14.35
C PRO A 48 -20.47 21.25 -12.94
N GLN A 49 -21.72 21.11 -12.48
CA GLN A 49 -22.06 20.49 -11.19
C GLN A 49 -21.67 19.01 -11.16
N LEU A 50 -22.07 18.23 -12.16
CA LEU A 50 -21.69 16.81 -12.25
C LEU A 50 -20.17 16.63 -12.31
N LEU A 51 -19.47 17.49 -13.04
CA LEU A 51 -18.00 17.47 -13.10
C LEU A 51 -17.38 17.74 -11.73
N PHE A 52 -17.94 18.67 -10.95
CA PHE A 52 -17.49 18.94 -9.59
C PHE A 52 -17.68 17.71 -8.69
N GLU A 53 -18.87 17.09 -8.72
CA GLU A 53 -19.16 15.89 -7.94
C GLU A 53 -18.22 14.73 -8.28
N ILE A 54 -17.94 14.51 -9.57
CA ILE A 54 -16.99 13.47 -10.03
C ILE A 54 -15.59 13.74 -9.46
N LYS A 55 -15.11 14.98 -9.52
CA LYS A 55 -13.78 15.34 -8.98
C LYS A 55 -13.75 15.18 -7.48
N LEU A 56 -14.77 15.66 -6.77
CA LEU A 56 -14.85 15.59 -5.31
C LEU A 56 -14.89 14.13 -4.85
N HIS A 57 -15.69 13.28 -5.49
CA HIS A 57 -15.68 11.83 -5.28
C HIS A 57 -14.27 11.26 -5.43
N GLY A 58 -13.60 11.52 -6.55
CA GLY A 58 -12.24 11.05 -6.80
C GLY A 58 -11.24 11.49 -5.71
N PHE A 59 -11.26 12.76 -5.30
CA PHE A 59 -10.38 13.27 -4.26
C PHE A 59 -10.68 12.71 -2.87
N LEU A 60 -11.95 12.56 -2.49
CA LEU A 60 -12.30 11.94 -1.20
C LEU A 60 -11.82 10.48 -1.14
N LEU A 61 -12.04 9.70 -2.20
CA LEU A 61 -11.62 8.31 -2.25
C LEU A 61 -10.10 8.15 -2.29
N TRP A 62 -9.40 9.03 -3.03
CA TRP A 62 -7.94 9.08 -2.99
C TRP A 62 -7.45 9.37 -1.57
N ALA A 63 -7.95 10.45 -0.94
CA ALA A 63 -7.51 10.86 0.39
C ALA A 63 -7.79 9.77 1.44
N ALA A 64 -8.97 9.18 1.41
CA ALA A 64 -9.34 8.09 2.32
C ALA A 64 -8.52 6.82 2.09
N VAL A 65 -8.65 6.24 0.91
CA VAL A 65 -8.23 4.85 0.63
C VAL A 65 -6.82 4.80 0.08
N GLY A 66 -6.46 5.76 -0.77
CA GLY A 66 -5.12 5.86 -1.35
C GLY A 66 -4.06 6.38 -0.38
N PHE A 67 -4.46 7.17 0.63
CA PHE A 67 -3.53 7.84 1.54
C PHE A 67 -3.75 7.50 3.02
N LEU A 68 -4.88 7.91 3.63
CA LEU A 68 -5.10 7.79 5.07
C LEU A 68 -5.04 6.33 5.55
N MET A 69 -5.70 5.41 4.85
CA MET A 69 -5.69 3.98 5.22
C MET A 69 -4.27 3.37 5.19
N PRO A 70 -3.47 3.49 4.10
CA PRO A 70 -2.10 3.01 4.09
C PRO A 70 -1.21 3.66 5.16
N VAL A 71 -1.33 4.97 5.38
CA VAL A 71 -0.56 5.69 6.41
C VAL A 71 -0.92 5.16 7.80
N ALA A 72 -2.20 4.94 8.10
CA ALA A 72 -2.64 4.33 9.36
C ALA A 72 -2.05 2.93 9.58
N ILE A 73 -1.89 2.14 8.50
CA ILE A 73 -1.26 0.82 8.54
C ILE A 73 0.24 0.95 8.83
N LEU A 74 0.94 1.87 8.15
CA LEU A 74 2.37 2.14 8.40
C LEU A 74 2.61 2.57 9.85
N ILE A 75 1.80 3.49 10.38
CA ILE A 75 1.87 3.94 11.78
C ILE A 75 1.66 2.75 12.72
N LYS A 76 0.63 1.93 12.47
CA LYS A 76 0.36 0.76 13.31
C LYS A 76 1.51 -0.23 13.31
N ARG A 77 2.22 -0.41 12.19
CA ARG A 77 3.38 -1.32 12.09
C ARG A 77 4.57 -0.85 12.93
N MET A 78 4.72 0.44 13.20
CA MET A 78 5.78 0.92 14.10
C MET A 78 5.68 0.31 15.50
N SER A 79 4.47 -0.07 15.93
CA SER A 79 4.27 -0.72 17.23
C SER A 79 4.91 -2.10 17.39
N ILE A 80 5.35 -2.75 16.30
CA ILE A 80 6.05 -4.05 16.37
C ILE A 80 7.33 -3.95 17.22
N ARG A 81 7.91 -2.75 17.30
CA ARG A 81 9.19 -2.47 17.98
C ARG A 81 9.01 -1.78 19.32
N GLU A 82 7.77 -1.49 19.69
CA GLU A 82 7.47 -0.68 20.86
C GLU A 82 7.25 -1.58 22.08
N VAL A 83 8.03 -1.31 23.13
CA VAL A 83 7.98 -2.05 24.39
C VAL A 83 7.07 -1.35 25.40
N SER A 84 6.90 -0.02 25.26
CA SER A 84 6.04 0.76 26.13
C SER A 84 4.55 0.46 25.88
N GLY A 85 3.87 -0.04 26.92
CA GLY A 85 2.42 -0.29 26.87
C GLY A 85 1.59 0.97 26.58
N THR A 86 2.04 2.14 27.05
CA THR A 86 1.39 3.44 26.78
C THR A 86 1.50 3.82 25.31
N ARG A 87 2.71 3.75 24.73
CA ARG A 87 2.90 4.07 23.31
C ARG A 87 2.17 3.09 22.40
N LEU A 88 2.15 1.79 22.73
CA LEU A 88 1.36 0.79 22.00
C LEU A 88 -0.14 1.15 21.98
N ARG A 89 -0.66 1.69 23.08
CA ARG A 89 -2.05 2.15 23.19
C ARG A 89 -2.29 3.40 22.33
N ILE A 90 -1.38 4.38 22.37
CA ILE A 90 -1.45 5.59 21.54
C ILE A 90 -1.44 5.24 20.06
N ILE A 91 -0.49 4.40 19.61
CA ILE A 91 -0.39 3.96 18.21
C ILE A 91 -1.67 3.23 17.77
N PHE A 92 -2.28 2.43 18.65
CA PHE A 92 -3.56 1.79 18.38
C PHE A 92 -4.70 2.80 18.20
N TYR A 93 -4.80 3.82 19.06
CA TYR A 93 -5.82 4.86 18.92
C TYR A 93 -5.62 5.70 17.66
N ILE A 94 -4.38 6.09 17.34
CA ILE A 94 -4.08 6.81 16.09
C ILE A 94 -4.55 5.96 14.90
N HIS A 95 -4.19 4.67 14.86
CA HIS A 95 -4.65 3.77 13.83
C HIS A 95 -6.19 3.72 13.75
N ALA A 96 -6.87 3.47 14.88
CA ALA A 96 -8.32 3.33 14.90
C ALA A 96 -9.04 4.62 14.45
N ILE A 97 -8.64 5.78 14.98
CA ILE A 97 -9.24 7.08 14.65
C ILE A 97 -9.01 7.40 13.17
N THR A 98 -7.78 7.25 12.67
CA THR A 98 -7.48 7.51 11.25
C THR A 98 -8.27 6.56 10.33
N GLN A 99 -8.44 5.28 10.70
CA GLN A 99 -9.25 4.34 9.93
C GLN A 99 -10.73 4.70 9.94
N VAL A 100 -11.28 5.11 11.07
CA VAL A 100 -12.68 5.59 11.16
C VAL A 100 -12.88 6.81 10.26
N LEU A 101 -11.98 7.79 10.33
CA LEU A 101 -12.04 8.97 9.45
C LEU A 101 -11.98 8.57 7.97
N ALA A 102 -11.07 7.67 7.59
CA ALA A 102 -10.97 7.20 6.21
C ALA A 102 -12.25 6.48 5.75
N VAL A 103 -12.85 5.62 6.59
CA VAL A 103 -14.13 4.95 6.29
C VAL A 103 -15.26 5.96 6.12
N LEU A 104 -15.33 7.00 6.95
CA LEU A 104 -16.34 8.07 6.82
C LEU A 104 -16.17 8.84 5.51
N LEU A 105 -14.95 9.24 5.16
CA LEU A 105 -14.67 9.93 3.89
C LEU A 105 -15.01 9.04 2.68
N ALA A 106 -14.62 7.76 2.72
CA ALA A 106 -14.94 6.81 1.65
C ALA A 106 -16.45 6.61 1.53
N THR A 107 -17.17 6.55 2.65
CA THR A 107 -18.63 6.43 2.68
C THR A 107 -19.31 7.67 2.11
N ALA A 108 -18.83 8.87 2.43
CA ALA A 108 -19.31 10.11 1.82
C ALA A 108 -19.13 10.08 0.30
N GLY A 109 -17.98 9.60 -0.18
CA GLY A 109 -17.74 9.33 -1.59
C GLY A 109 -18.74 8.34 -2.21
N ALA A 110 -19.10 7.27 -1.50
CA ALA A 110 -20.08 6.28 -1.94
C ALA A 110 -21.47 6.90 -2.09
N VAL A 111 -21.89 7.66 -1.09
CA VAL A 111 -23.18 8.36 -1.07
C VAL A 111 -23.28 9.34 -2.25
N MET A 112 -22.20 10.08 -2.56
CA MET A 112 -22.16 10.92 -3.75
C MET A 112 -22.32 10.11 -5.04
N SER A 113 -21.65 8.95 -5.15
CA SER A 113 -21.80 8.09 -6.33
C SER A 113 -23.23 7.59 -6.52
N ILE A 114 -23.87 7.16 -5.43
CA ILE A 114 -25.26 6.69 -5.46
C ILE A 114 -26.21 7.83 -5.86
N LYS A 115 -25.98 9.04 -5.35
CA LYS A 115 -26.88 10.17 -5.54
C LYS A 115 -26.75 10.83 -6.92
N TYR A 116 -25.53 10.95 -7.45
CA TYR A 116 -25.25 11.81 -8.60
C TYR A 116 -24.81 11.06 -9.86
N PHE A 117 -24.36 9.81 -9.75
CA PHE A 117 -23.81 9.08 -10.90
C PHE A 117 -24.77 8.01 -11.40
N ASP A 118 -24.56 7.60 -12.64
CA ASP A 118 -25.21 6.41 -13.19
C ASP A 118 -24.62 5.17 -12.52
N ASN A 119 -25.46 4.33 -11.92
CA ASN A 119 -25.07 3.12 -11.19
C ASN A 119 -25.47 1.85 -11.98
N SER A 120 -25.29 1.89 -13.31
CA SER A 120 -25.54 0.76 -14.21
C SER A 120 -24.54 -0.41 -14.05
N PHE A 121 -23.45 -0.22 -13.29
CA PHE A 121 -22.36 -1.19 -13.11
C PHE A 121 -21.75 -1.69 -14.42
N SER A 122 -21.77 -0.83 -15.45
CA SER A 122 -21.33 -1.13 -16.82
C SER A 122 -19.82 -1.03 -17.02
N ASN A 123 -19.08 -0.49 -16.05
CA ASN A 123 -17.62 -0.40 -16.09
C ASN A 123 -16.96 -1.08 -14.88
N ASP A 124 -15.70 -1.44 -15.04
CA ASP A 124 -14.93 -2.15 -14.01
C ASP A 124 -14.75 -1.33 -12.72
N HIS A 125 -14.63 0.00 -12.83
CA HIS A 125 -14.53 0.87 -11.65
C HIS A 125 -15.75 0.73 -10.73
N GLN A 126 -16.97 0.68 -11.27
CA GLN A 126 -18.18 0.52 -10.46
C GLN A 126 -18.25 -0.86 -9.80
N ARG A 127 -17.90 -1.92 -10.55
CA ARG A 127 -17.95 -3.31 -10.06
C ARG A 127 -16.90 -3.56 -8.98
N ILE A 128 -15.67 -3.09 -9.20
CA ILE A 128 -14.57 -3.17 -8.23
C ILE A 128 -14.87 -2.25 -7.04
N GLY A 129 -15.40 -1.06 -7.27
CA GLY A 129 -15.81 -0.13 -6.23
C GLY A 129 -16.83 -0.74 -5.27
N LEU A 130 -17.87 -1.42 -5.77
CA LEU A 130 -18.84 -2.12 -4.93
C LEU A 130 -18.18 -3.22 -4.08
N ALA A 131 -17.33 -4.06 -4.70
CA ALA A 131 -16.59 -5.08 -3.99
C ALA A 131 -15.68 -4.48 -2.90
N PHE A 132 -14.97 -3.40 -3.22
CA PHE A 132 -14.16 -2.63 -2.28
C PHE A 132 -15.00 -2.16 -1.08
N TYR A 133 -16.16 -1.56 -1.30
CA TYR A 133 -17.00 -1.05 -0.21
C TYR A 133 -17.49 -2.16 0.73
N ILE A 134 -17.89 -3.31 0.18
CA ILE A 134 -18.30 -4.48 0.97
C ILE A 134 -17.14 -4.94 1.87
N VAL A 135 -15.95 -5.11 1.28
CA VAL A 135 -14.76 -5.58 2.01
C VAL A 135 -14.28 -4.53 3.03
N MET A 136 -14.38 -3.23 2.71
CA MET A 136 -14.03 -2.14 3.62
C MET A 136 -14.93 -2.11 4.86
N TRP A 137 -16.24 -2.26 4.69
CA TRP A 137 -17.16 -2.32 5.84
C TRP A 137 -16.98 -3.60 6.66
N LEU A 138 -16.68 -4.74 6.01
CA LEU A 138 -16.28 -5.96 6.71
C LEU A 138 -14.99 -5.72 7.53
N GLN A 139 -14.00 -5.03 6.99
CA GLN A 139 -12.78 -4.67 7.70
C GLN A 139 -13.06 -3.77 8.92
N ALA A 140 -13.94 -2.78 8.77
CA ALA A 140 -14.34 -1.90 9.87
C ALA A 140 -15.07 -2.69 10.97
N LEU A 141 -16.05 -3.52 10.61
CA LEU A 141 -16.81 -4.34 11.54
C LEU A 141 -15.91 -5.32 12.31
N THR A 142 -14.99 -5.99 11.61
CA THR A 142 -14.01 -6.86 12.27
C THR A 142 -13.11 -6.09 13.22
N GLY A 143 -12.73 -4.85 12.88
CA GLY A 143 -12.00 -3.94 13.75
C GLY A 143 -12.75 -3.62 15.05
N ILE A 144 -14.07 -3.43 14.98
CA ILE A 144 -14.96 -3.20 16.13
C ILE A 144 -15.10 -4.47 16.99
N LEU A 145 -15.30 -5.62 16.36
CA LEU A 145 -15.46 -6.93 17.02
C LEU A 145 -14.12 -7.53 17.51
N ARG A 146 -13.14 -6.67 17.80
CA ARG A 146 -11.79 -7.03 18.22
C ARG A 146 -11.82 -7.77 19.57
N PRO A 147 -11.41 -9.06 19.65
CA PRO A 147 -11.45 -9.84 20.89
C PRO A 147 -10.50 -9.31 21.98
N HIS A 148 -10.79 -9.59 23.26
CA HIS A 148 -9.90 -9.23 24.36
C HIS A 148 -8.51 -9.90 24.21
N ARG A 149 -7.48 -9.27 24.75
CA ARG A 149 -6.11 -9.84 24.74
C ARG A 149 -6.10 -11.16 25.51
N GLY A 150 -5.35 -12.16 25.03
CA GLY A 150 -5.26 -13.48 25.67
C GLY A 150 -6.39 -14.47 25.35
N SER A 151 -7.46 -14.05 24.67
CA SER A 151 -8.52 -14.95 24.21
C SER A 151 -8.06 -15.86 23.07
N LYS A 152 -8.54 -17.11 23.01
CA LYS A 152 -8.20 -18.09 21.96
C LYS A 152 -8.53 -17.57 20.54
N GLY A 153 -9.62 -16.82 20.39
CA GLY A 153 -10.04 -16.23 19.11
C GLY A 153 -9.19 -15.06 18.63
N ARG A 154 -8.30 -14.50 19.46
CA ARG A 154 -7.51 -13.30 19.14
C ARG A 154 -6.59 -13.50 17.94
N THR A 155 -5.96 -14.67 17.84
CA THR A 155 -5.03 -15.00 16.75
C THR A 155 -5.78 -15.18 15.42
N ILE A 156 -6.91 -15.90 15.45
CA ILE A 156 -7.76 -16.11 14.26
C ILE A 156 -8.28 -14.76 13.76
N TRP A 157 -8.82 -13.94 14.68
CA TRP A 157 -9.24 -12.58 14.38
C TRP A 157 -8.12 -11.74 13.75
N PHE A 158 -6.90 -11.82 14.28
CA PHE A 158 -5.78 -11.05 13.77
C PHE A 158 -5.43 -11.46 12.33
N VAL A 159 -5.35 -12.76 12.05
CA VAL A 159 -5.07 -13.25 10.69
C VAL A 159 -6.17 -12.81 9.73
N PHE A 160 -7.43 -12.98 10.12
CA PHE A 160 -8.57 -12.57 9.30
C PHE A 160 -8.57 -11.06 9.02
N HIS A 161 -8.48 -10.23 10.07
CA HIS A 161 -8.46 -8.78 9.95
C HIS A 161 -7.24 -8.28 9.16
N TRP A 162 -6.10 -8.98 9.25
CA TRP A 162 -4.93 -8.65 8.46
C TRP A 162 -5.12 -8.99 6.97
N LEU A 163 -5.64 -10.17 6.65
CA LEU A 163 -5.91 -10.59 5.26
C LEU A 163 -6.98 -9.71 4.60
N VAL A 164 -8.10 -9.46 5.28
CA VAL A 164 -9.16 -8.57 4.79
C VAL A 164 -8.61 -7.15 4.60
N GLY A 165 -7.77 -6.66 5.53
CA GLY A 165 -7.10 -5.37 5.38
C GLY A 165 -6.21 -5.26 4.14
N ILE A 166 -5.48 -6.32 3.78
CA ILE A 166 -4.71 -6.38 2.53
C ILE A 166 -5.65 -6.27 1.32
N SER A 167 -6.76 -7.01 1.33
CA SER A 167 -7.76 -6.95 0.26
C SER A 167 -8.34 -5.55 0.09
N VAL A 168 -8.64 -4.84 1.19
CA VAL A 168 -9.11 -3.44 1.15
C VAL A 168 -8.07 -2.54 0.45
N CYS A 169 -6.78 -2.65 0.81
CA CYS A 169 -5.73 -1.85 0.20
C CYS A 169 -5.57 -2.15 -1.30
N LEU A 170 -5.54 -3.43 -1.69
CA LEU A 170 -5.39 -3.83 -3.08
C LEU A 170 -6.57 -3.36 -3.93
N LEU A 171 -7.80 -3.66 -3.50
CA LEU A 171 -9.01 -3.24 -4.19
C LEU A 171 -9.09 -1.72 -4.27
N GLY A 172 -8.74 -1.01 -3.20
CA GLY A 172 -8.72 0.46 -3.16
C GLY A 172 -7.76 1.07 -4.19
N VAL A 173 -6.53 0.58 -4.28
CA VAL A 173 -5.54 1.04 -5.26
C VAL A 173 -6.01 0.77 -6.69
N ILE A 174 -6.49 -0.45 -6.97
CA ILE A 174 -7.03 -0.82 -8.28
C ILE A 174 -8.20 0.11 -8.64
N ASN A 175 -9.10 0.35 -7.68
CA ASN A 175 -10.28 1.17 -7.91
C ASN A 175 -9.94 2.63 -8.21
N ILE A 176 -8.86 3.17 -7.65
CA ILE A 176 -8.39 4.53 -7.98
C ILE A 176 -7.83 4.59 -9.41
N TYR A 177 -7.05 3.59 -9.84
CA TYR A 177 -6.55 3.55 -11.22
C TYR A 177 -7.68 3.42 -12.24
N THR A 178 -8.62 2.49 -12.02
CA THR A 178 -9.79 2.34 -12.89
C THR A 178 -10.70 3.57 -12.84
N GLY A 179 -10.78 4.26 -11.70
CA GLY A 179 -11.50 5.51 -11.55
C GLY A 179 -10.89 6.68 -12.34
N LEU A 180 -9.56 6.78 -12.37
CA LEU A 180 -8.85 7.75 -13.23
C LEU A 180 -9.09 7.45 -14.71
N GLN A 181 -9.08 6.18 -15.11
CA GLN A 181 -9.41 5.78 -16.47
C GLN A 181 -10.86 6.13 -16.82
N ALA A 182 -11.83 5.79 -15.96
CA ALA A 182 -13.24 6.12 -16.16
C ALA A 182 -13.47 7.64 -16.23
N TYR A 183 -12.72 8.42 -15.44
CA TYR A 183 -12.75 9.88 -15.53
C TYR A 183 -12.23 10.40 -16.88
N HIS A 184 -11.15 9.81 -17.40
CA HIS A 184 -10.62 10.16 -18.72
C HIS A 184 -11.63 9.85 -19.83
N GLU A 185 -12.18 8.63 -19.85
CA GLU A 185 -13.17 8.19 -20.84
C GLU A 185 -14.43 9.06 -20.83
N ARG A 186 -14.89 9.46 -19.63
CA ARG A 186 -16.09 10.26 -19.47
C ARG A 186 -15.88 11.74 -19.81
N THR A 187 -14.73 12.32 -19.45
CA THR A 187 -14.51 13.78 -19.56
C THR A 187 -13.56 14.19 -20.69
N SER A 188 -12.91 13.22 -21.35
CA SER A 188 -11.80 13.42 -22.29
C SER A 188 -10.61 14.21 -21.73
N LYS A 189 -10.54 14.42 -20.40
CA LYS A 189 -9.46 15.17 -19.75
C LYS A 189 -8.25 14.29 -19.50
N ASN A 190 -7.07 14.85 -19.67
CA ASN A 190 -5.82 14.13 -19.43
C ASN A 190 -5.66 13.79 -17.93
N VAL A 191 -5.45 12.51 -17.62
CA VAL A 191 -5.25 11.98 -16.26
C VAL A 191 -3.81 11.56 -15.97
N ARG A 192 -2.89 11.74 -16.94
CA ARG A 192 -1.50 11.29 -16.84
C ARG A 192 -0.79 11.83 -15.60
N VAL A 193 -0.92 13.13 -15.33
CA VAL A 193 -0.29 13.77 -14.16
C VAL A 193 -0.80 13.15 -12.85
N TRP A 194 -2.12 13.00 -12.71
CA TRP A 194 -2.74 12.36 -11.54
C TRP A 194 -2.29 10.91 -11.37
N THR A 195 -2.21 10.17 -12.48
CA THR A 195 -1.74 8.77 -12.48
C THR A 195 -0.28 8.68 -12.01
N ILE A 196 0.60 9.56 -12.48
CA ILE A 196 2.00 9.63 -12.05
C ILE A 196 2.10 9.96 -10.56
N ILE A 197 1.39 10.98 -10.10
CA ILE A 197 1.38 11.38 -8.67
C ILE A 197 0.92 10.21 -7.80
N PHE A 198 -0.17 9.54 -8.17
CA PHE A 198 -0.66 8.39 -7.42
C PHE A 198 0.33 7.23 -7.41
N THR A 199 0.96 6.94 -8.55
CA THR A 199 1.96 5.87 -8.68
C THR A 199 3.18 6.16 -7.80
N LEU A 200 3.67 7.40 -7.79
CA LEU A 200 4.77 7.83 -6.93
C LEU A 200 4.39 7.72 -5.45
N GLN A 201 3.18 8.17 -5.08
CA GLN A 201 2.66 8.04 -3.72
C GLN A 201 2.63 6.57 -3.26
N ILE A 202 2.05 5.66 -4.04
CA ILE A 202 2.00 4.22 -3.69
C ILE A 202 3.40 3.61 -3.63
N SER A 203 4.30 4.01 -4.55
CA SER A 203 5.69 3.55 -4.53
C SER A 203 6.43 3.98 -3.27
N LEU A 204 6.22 5.22 -2.81
CA LEU A 204 6.78 5.72 -1.54
C LEU A 204 6.20 4.97 -0.33
N ILE A 205 4.89 4.75 -0.30
CA ILE A 205 4.23 3.97 0.77
C ILE A 205 4.80 2.54 0.83
N LEU A 206 4.96 1.89 -0.33
CA LEU A 206 5.53 0.55 -0.41
C LEU A 206 7.00 0.53 0.01
N LEU A 207 7.78 1.54 -0.39
CA LEU A 207 9.16 1.72 0.06
C LEU A 207 9.23 1.82 1.58
N PHE A 208 8.43 2.69 2.21
CA PHE A 208 8.37 2.80 3.66
C PHE A 208 7.94 1.49 4.33
N TYR A 209 6.98 0.78 3.75
CA TYR A 209 6.55 -0.52 4.24
C TYR A 209 7.70 -1.55 4.27
N ILE A 210 8.47 -1.64 3.19
CA ILE A 210 9.62 -2.54 3.08
C ILE A 210 10.75 -2.10 4.01
N LEU A 211 11.03 -0.79 4.09
CA LEU A 211 12.03 -0.24 5.01
C LEU A 211 11.69 -0.57 6.47
N GLN A 212 10.42 -0.48 6.87
CA GLN A 212 9.98 -0.89 8.21
C GLN A 212 10.26 -2.38 8.49
N GLU A 213 10.22 -3.25 7.48
CA GLU A 213 10.58 -4.67 7.65
C GLU A 213 12.10 -4.84 7.80
N LYS A 214 12.89 -4.24 6.89
CA LYS A 214 14.33 -4.46 6.81
C LYS A 214 15.17 -3.59 7.74
N TRP A 215 14.59 -2.62 8.43
CA TRP A 215 15.37 -1.66 9.21
C TRP A 215 16.27 -2.30 10.29
N ASN A 216 15.83 -3.36 10.97
CA ASN A 216 16.71 -4.06 11.93
C ASN A 216 17.93 -4.70 11.25
N TYR A 217 17.76 -5.19 10.01
CA TYR A 217 18.86 -5.73 9.21
C TYR A 217 19.81 -4.61 8.76
N ILE A 218 19.28 -3.48 8.29
CA ILE A 218 20.08 -2.31 7.86
C ILE A 218 20.93 -1.77 9.02
N GLN A 219 20.34 -1.61 10.22
CA GLN A 219 21.07 -1.14 11.40
C GLN A 219 22.22 -2.07 11.80
N LYS A 220 21.98 -3.39 11.74
CA LYS A 220 23.02 -4.39 12.03
C LYS A 220 24.17 -4.34 11.03
N GLN A 221 23.90 -4.15 9.75
CA GLN A 221 24.94 -4.02 8.73
C GLN A 221 25.77 -2.73 8.91
N GLY A 222 25.11 -1.61 9.24
CA GLY A 222 25.81 -0.35 9.52
C GLY A 222 26.73 -0.42 10.75
N ALA A 223 26.29 -1.09 11.81
CA ALA A 223 27.09 -1.27 13.02
C ALA A 223 28.34 -2.15 12.80
N VAL A 224 28.26 -3.16 11.92
CA VAL A 224 29.41 -4.03 11.58
C VAL A 224 30.49 -3.28 10.78
N LEU A 225 30.10 -2.30 9.95
CA LEU A 225 31.06 -1.48 9.20
C LEU A 225 31.85 -0.52 10.11
N GLY A 226 31.21 0.01 11.16
CA GLY A 226 31.83 0.92 12.14
C GLY A 226 32.81 0.26 13.11
N ASN A 227 32.74 -1.07 13.27
CA ASN A 227 33.58 -1.83 14.20
C ASN A 227 34.77 -2.56 13.53
N LYS A 228 35.11 -2.27 12.27
CA LYS A 228 36.38 -2.75 11.72
C LYS A 228 37.53 -1.95 12.37
N PRO A 229 38.43 -2.57 13.15
CA PRO A 229 39.61 -1.86 13.62
C PRO A 229 40.45 -1.48 12.39
N VAL A 230 40.85 -0.21 12.31
CA VAL A 230 41.88 0.24 11.36
C VAL A 230 43.15 -0.50 11.72
N GLN A 231 43.54 -1.44 10.87
CA GLN A 231 44.83 -2.11 10.95
C GLN A 231 45.91 -1.07 10.62
N PRO A 232 46.92 -0.83 11.48
CA PRO A 232 48.06 0.00 11.09
C PRO A 232 48.83 -0.75 10.00
N THR A 233 48.98 -0.13 8.84
CA THR A 233 49.85 -0.63 7.77
C THR A 233 51.30 -0.39 8.18
N ASP A 234 52.06 -1.48 8.32
CA ASP A 234 53.51 -1.46 8.49
C ASP A 234 54.21 -0.96 7.21
N GLN A 235 55.17 -0.02 7.35
CA GLN A 235 56.34 0.29 6.50
C GLN A 235 56.88 1.68 6.92
N GLU A 236 58.17 2.02 7.07
CA GLU A 236 59.51 1.47 6.78
C GLU A 236 60.48 2.51 7.43
N MET A 237 61.61 2.22 8.09
CA MET A 237 62.96 2.08 7.49
C MET A 237 64.04 2.27 8.61
N SER A 238 65.11 1.47 8.53
CA SER A 238 66.34 1.35 9.37
C SER A 238 67.29 2.59 9.32
N PRO A 239 68.55 2.66 9.87
CA PRO A 239 69.35 1.77 10.76
C PRO A 239 70.21 2.46 11.87
N ARG A 240 70.67 1.72 12.90
CA ARG A 240 72.09 1.74 13.39
C ARG A 240 72.38 0.69 14.49
N CYS A 241 73.40 -0.12 14.25
CA CYS A 241 74.15 -0.96 15.20
C CYS A 241 75.36 -0.16 15.75
N PRO A 242 76.25 -0.68 16.63
CA PRO A 242 76.24 -1.92 17.42
C PRO A 242 76.69 -1.71 18.90
N GLU A 243 76.77 -2.78 19.72
CA GLU A 243 78.00 -3.19 20.46
C GLU A 243 77.71 -4.15 21.63
N LYS A 244 78.38 -5.34 21.57
CA LYS A 244 78.87 -6.27 22.63
C LYS A 244 77.97 -6.63 23.82
N ALA A 245 78.11 -7.78 24.49
CA ALA A 245 78.75 -9.08 24.32
C ALA A 245 78.43 -9.83 25.63
N ALA A 246 78.32 -11.17 25.57
CA ALA A 246 78.45 -12.13 26.68
C ALA A 246 77.40 -12.03 27.83
N ALA A 247 77.01 -13.08 28.54
CA ALA A 247 77.11 -14.53 28.50
C ALA A 247 76.18 -15.05 29.62
N SER A 248 76.06 -16.38 29.70
CA SER A 248 75.64 -17.20 30.85
C SER A 248 74.14 -17.34 31.17
N GLU A 249 73.57 -18.46 30.70
CA GLU A 249 72.86 -19.44 31.54
C GLU A 249 73.83 -20.07 32.59
N PRO A 250 73.41 -20.93 33.55
CA PRO A 250 72.05 -21.40 33.92
C PRO A 250 71.77 -21.37 35.45
N CYS A 251 70.51 -21.58 35.84
CA CYS A 251 70.10 -22.70 36.70
C CYS A 251 68.56 -22.82 36.72
#